data_AF-A0A815P2J5-F1
#
_entry.id   AF-A0A815P2J5-F1
#
_cell.length_a   1.000
_cell.length_b   1.000
_cell.length_c   1.000
_cell.angle_alpha   90.00
_cell.angle_beta   90.00
_cell.angle_gamma   90.00
#
_symmetry.space_group_name_H-M   'P 1'
#
loop_
_entity.id
_entity.type
_entity.pdbx_description
1 polymer ?
#
loop_
_entity_poly.entity_id
_entity_poly.type
_entity_poly.pdbx_seq_one_letter_code
_entity_poly.pdbx_strand_id
1 'polypeptide(L)'
;CTAAELLSLTNFNTTERTIQLYRRSLGYRPLKSLVKVKSNNINEEKRYQFAALHHHTNMKNYIFEDECYVDLRSTQQIVWYKRGEPTPTKEISSLRAHVNLIGFIWWNGYVFRRFNNWLNTDSYREIVNEALSGNLSKLNGF
;
A
#
# COMPACT_ATOMS: atom_id res chain seq x y z
N CYS A 1 -18.15 19.30 5.44
CA CYS A 1 -19.58 18.92 5.46
C CYS A 1 -19.73 17.40 5.61
N THR A 2 -19.71 16.92 6.85
CA THR A 2 -19.91 15.50 7.19
C THR A 2 -21.37 15.10 6.97
N ALA A 3 -21.67 13.79 6.88
CA ALA A 3 -23.07 13.34 6.74
C ALA A 3 -23.92 13.71 7.97
N ALA A 4 -23.30 13.78 9.14
CA ALA A 4 -23.93 14.21 10.39
C ALA A 4 -24.33 15.70 10.35
N GLU A 5 -23.49 16.58 9.79
CA GLU A 5 -23.80 18.00 9.61
C GLU A 5 -24.97 18.24 8.64
N LEU A 6 -25.12 17.40 7.61
CA LEU A 6 -26.24 17.49 6.67
C LEU A 6 -27.55 16.99 7.26
N LEU A 7 -27.50 15.91 8.05
CA LEU A 7 -28.66 15.40 8.78
C LEU A 7 -29.15 16.40 9.84
N SER A 8 -28.24 17.03 10.58
CA SER A 8 -28.59 18.03 11.60
C SER A 8 -29.20 19.32 11.02
N LEU A 9 -28.85 19.67 9.77
CA LEU A 9 -29.36 20.88 9.10
C LEU A 9 -30.72 20.67 8.42
N THR A 10 -31.08 19.44 8.06
CA THR A 10 -32.20 19.19 7.15
C THR A 10 -33.35 18.39 7.77
N ASN A 11 -33.16 17.73 8.92
CA ASN A 11 -34.20 16.93 9.61
C ASN A 11 -34.88 15.85 8.73
N PHE A 12 -34.32 15.53 7.57
CA PHE A 12 -34.84 14.50 6.66
C PHE A 12 -34.05 13.20 6.83
N ASN A 13 -34.76 12.07 6.79
CA ASN A 13 -34.13 10.75 6.64
C ASN A 13 -33.55 10.62 5.23
N THR A 14 -32.33 11.12 5.04
CA THR A 14 -31.66 11.07 3.74
C THR A 14 -30.88 9.78 3.55
N THR A 15 -31.09 9.14 2.40
CA THR A 15 -30.28 7.98 1.99
C THR A 15 -28.86 8.39 1.64
N GLU A 16 -27.93 7.44 1.71
CA GLU A 16 -26.54 7.67 1.28
C GLU A 16 -26.47 8.17 -0.18
N ARG A 17 -27.32 7.62 -1.07
CA ARG A 17 -27.43 8.05 -2.47
C ARG A 17 -27.76 9.54 -2.59
N THR A 18 -28.67 10.06 -1.77
CA THR A 18 -29.05 11.48 -1.76
C THR A 18 -27.87 12.36 -1.35
N ILE A 19 -27.12 11.95 -0.31
CA ILE A 19 -25.92 12.67 0.16
C ILE A 19 -24.84 12.70 -0.92
N GLN A 20 -24.65 11.60 -1.66
CA GLN A 20 -23.68 11.53 -2.76
C GLN A 20 -24.06 12.46 -3.92
N LEU A 21 -25.33 12.52 -4.32
CA LEU A 21 -25.81 13.41 -5.37
C LEU A 21 -25.62 14.88 -4.99
N TYR A 22 -25.94 15.24 -3.74
CA TYR A 22 -25.73 16.59 -3.22
C TYR A 22 -24.24 17.00 -3.20
N ARG A 23 -23.35 16.09 -2.79
CA ARG A 23 -21.91 16.34 -2.81
C ARG A 23 -21.39 16.56 -4.24
N ARG A 24 -21.89 15.80 -5.22
CA ARG A 24 -21.58 16.03 -6.64
C ARG A 24 -22.06 17.39 -7.14
N SER A 25 -23.28 17.82 -6.78
CA SER A 25 -23.79 19.13 -7.19
C SER A 25 -22.99 20.29 -6.60
N LEU A 26 -22.36 20.09 -5.45
CA LEU A 26 -21.41 21.05 -4.85
C LEU A 26 -19.97 20.94 -5.39
N GLY A 27 -19.73 20.09 -6.39
CA GLY A 27 -18.42 19.91 -7.02
C GLY A 27 -17.45 19.00 -6.25
N TYR A 28 -17.92 18.26 -5.25
CA TYR A 28 -17.10 17.28 -4.54
C TYR A 28 -16.94 16.00 -5.36
N ARG A 29 -15.76 15.37 -5.28
CA ARG A 29 -15.46 14.09 -5.93
C ARG A 29 -15.02 13.04 -4.90
N PRO A 30 -15.18 11.75 -5.19
CA PRO A 30 -14.57 10.70 -4.39
C PRO A 30 -13.10 10.48 -4.81
N LEU A 31 -12.17 10.39 -3.85
CA LEU A 31 -10.77 10.02 -4.11
C LEU A 31 -10.21 9.17 -2.97
N LYS A 32 -9.33 8.23 -3.31
CA LYS A 32 -8.49 7.53 -2.34
C LYS A 32 -7.38 8.50 -1.91
N SER A 33 -7.16 8.66 -0.60
CA SER A 33 -6.11 9.56 -0.10
C SER A 33 -4.73 9.09 -0.58
N LEU A 34 -3.85 10.05 -0.90
CA LEU A 34 -2.46 9.79 -1.27
C LEU A 34 -1.55 10.14 -0.09
N VAL A 35 -0.74 9.19 0.36
CA VAL A 35 0.33 9.43 1.34
C VAL A 35 1.59 9.82 0.55
N LYS A 36 2.13 11.01 0.78
CA LYS A 36 3.43 11.42 0.22
C LYS A 36 4.45 11.56 1.36
N VAL A 37 5.56 10.83 1.24
CA VAL A 37 6.72 11.00 2.13
C VAL A 37 7.52 12.22 1.65
N LYS A 38 7.87 13.14 2.57
CA LYS A 38 8.75 14.28 2.28
C LYS A 38 10.18 13.76 2.11
N SER A 39 10.78 13.92 0.94
CA SER A 39 12.17 13.49 0.71
C SER A 39 13.14 14.38 1.49
N ASN A 40 14.17 13.75 2.07
CA ASN A 40 15.35 14.43 2.63
C ASN A 40 16.43 14.49 1.53
N ASN A 41 17.11 15.63 1.37
CA ASN A 41 18.13 15.86 0.32
C ASN A 41 19.20 14.75 0.29
N ILE A 42 19.56 14.18 1.46
CA ILE A 42 20.54 13.08 1.55
C ILE A 42 20.04 11.80 0.85
N ASN A 43 18.76 11.48 0.98
CA ASN A 43 18.18 10.30 0.32
C ASN A 43 18.08 10.50 -1.18
N GLU A 44 17.89 11.74 -1.62
CA GLU A 44 17.86 12.07 -3.03
C GLU A 44 19.24 11.88 -3.69
N GLU A 45 20.31 12.37 -3.05
CA GLU A 45 21.68 12.16 -3.53
C GLU A 45 22.04 10.67 -3.63
N LYS A 46 21.72 9.88 -2.58
CA LYS A 46 21.93 8.42 -2.60
C LYS A 46 21.19 7.72 -3.75
N ARG A 47 19.98 8.17 -4.06
CA ARG A 47 19.20 7.63 -5.20
C ARG A 47 19.86 7.95 -6.53
N TYR A 48 20.37 9.17 -6.72
CA TYR A 48 21.13 9.52 -7.92
C TYR A 48 22.40 8.69 -8.07
N GLN A 49 23.17 8.54 -7.00
CA GLN A 49 24.39 7.71 -7.02
C GLN A 49 24.09 6.25 -7.37
N PHE A 50 23.08 5.66 -6.73
CA PHE A 50 22.65 4.29 -7.04
C PHE A 50 22.24 4.13 -8.52
N ALA A 51 21.44 5.07 -9.03
CA ALA A 51 21.00 5.04 -10.42
C ALA A 51 22.17 5.17 -11.40
N ALA A 52 23.13 6.06 -11.14
CA ALA A 52 24.33 6.22 -11.95
C ALA A 52 25.19 4.95 -11.94
N LEU A 53 25.36 4.31 -10.78
CA LEU A 53 26.15 3.08 -10.65
C LEU A 53 25.51 1.85 -11.30
N HIS A 54 24.18 1.83 -11.47
CA HIS A 54 23.47 0.63 -11.92
C HIS A 54 22.70 0.79 -13.24
N HIS A 55 22.97 1.86 -14.00
CA HIS A 55 22.31 2.11 -15.28
C HIS A 55 22.57 1.03 -16.36
N HIS A 56 23.64 0.26 -16.23
CA HIS A 56 23.99 -0.86 -17.12
C HIS A 56 23.85 -2.23 -16.46
N THR A 57 23.29 -2.29 -15.25
CA THR A 57 23.12 -3.53 -14.51
C THR A 57 22.10 -4.43 -15.18
N ASN A 58 22.46 -5.69 -15.38
CA ASN A 58 21.51 -6.71 -15.84
C ASN A 58 20.60 -7.14 -14.68
N MET A 59 19.40 -6.57 -14.62
CA MET A 59 18.40 -6.86 -13.59
C MET A 59 17.91 -8.31 -13.59
N LYS A 60 18.21 -9.11 -14.61
CA LYS A 60 17.84 -10.54 -14.62
C LYS A 60 18.55 -11.36 -13.55
N ASN A 61 19.70 -10.88 -13.07
CA ASN A 61 20.49 -11.53 -12.03
C ASN A 61 20.09 -11.10 -10.62
N TYR A 62 19.02 -10.31 -10.48
CA TYR A 62 18.58 -9.75 -9.21
C TYR A 62 17.35 -10.50 -8.71
N ILE A 63 17.33 -10.70 -7.40
CA ILE A 63 16.13 -11.07 -6.66
C ILE A 63 15.69 -9.80 -5.93
N PHE A 64 14.48 -9.35 -6.24
CA PHE A 64 13.83 -8.25 -5.57
C PHE A 64 12.99 -8.80 -4.42
N GLU A 65 13.03 -8.12 -3.29
CA GLU A 65 12.31 -8.50 -2.09
C GLU A 65 11.62 -7.29 -1.50
N ASP A 66 10.42 -7.49 -0.96
CA ASP A 66 9.71 -6.49 -0.16
C ASP A 66 8.73 -7.15 0.82
N GLU A 67 8.50 -6.50 1.96
CA GLU A 67 7.42 -6.86 2.87
C GLU A 67 6.15 -6.07 2.53
N CYS A 68 5.02 -6.78 2.50
CA CYS A 68 3.72 -6.14 2.38
C CYS A 68 2.72 -6.76 3.35
N TYR A 69 1.63 -6.04 3.58
CA TYR A 69 0.52 -6.57 4.34
C TYR A 69 -0.76 -6.45 3.53
N VAL A 70 -1.60 -7.48 3.68
CA VAL A 70 -2.96 -7.50 3.12
C VAL A 70 -3.93 -7.40 4.27
N ASP A 71 -4.65 -6.29 4.31
CA ASP A 71 -5.70 -6.09 5.29
C ASP A 71 -7.06 -6.41 4.69
N LEU A 72 -7.77 -7.34 5.32
CA LEU A 72 -9.18 -7.53 5.07
C LEU A 72 -9.96 -6.48 5.87
N ARG A 73 -10.22 -5.35 5.22
CA ARG A 73 -11.02 -4.24 5.78
C ARG A 73 -12.40 -4.19 5.13
N SER A 74 -13.44 -3.88 5.91
CA SER A 74 -14.66 -3.33 5.32
C SER A 74 -14.34 -1.91 4.87
N THR A 75 -14.07 -1.71 3.58
CA THR A 75 -13.69 -0.42 2.98
C THR A 75 -14.90 0.50 2.72
N GLN A 76 -16.05 0.25 3.35
CA GLN A 76 -17.37 0.86 3.04
C GLN A 76 -17.47 2.40 3.29
N GLN A 77 -16.41 3.20 3.18
CA GLN A 77 -16.56 4.65 3.26
C GLN A 77 -15.81 5.39 2.14
N ILE A 78 -16.61 5.87 1.18
CA ILE A 78 -16.25 6.87 0.20
C ILE A 78 -16.10 8.22 0.91
N VAL A 79 -14.91 8.82 0.87
CA VAL A 79 -14.68 10.19 1.34
C VAL A 79 -14.88 11.16 0.18
N TRP A 80 -15.62 12.24 0.43
CA TRP A 80 -15.94 13.25 -0.57
C TRP A 80 -15.18 14.54 -0.26
N TYR A 81 -14.43 15.06 -1.24
CA TYR A 81 -13.59 16.25 -1.08
C TYR A 81 -13.82 17.24 -2.23
N LYS A 82 -13.58 18.53 -1.98
CA LYS A 82 -13.73 19.61 -2.97
C LYS A 82 -12.41 19.80 -3.73
N ARG A 83 -12.49 20.09 -5.04
CA ARG A 83 -11.30 20.32 -5.86
C ARG A 83 -10.54 21.56 -5.36
N GLY A 84 -9.29 21.38 -4.96
CA GLY A 84 -8.42 22.45 -4.45
C GLY A 84 -8.22 22.46 -2.93
N GLU A 85 -8.97 21.64 -2.18
CA GLU A 85 -8.79 21.50 -0.73
C GLU A 85 -7.89 20.29 -0.39
N PRO A 86 -7.10 20.37 0.70
CA PRO A 86 -6.29 19.25 1.16
C PRO A 86 -7.16 18.04 1.55
N THR A 87 -6.69 16.83 1.23
CA THR A 87 -7.44 15.60 1.50
C THR A 87 -7.51 15.34 3.01
N PRO A 88 -8.69 15.15 3.61
CA PRO A 88 -8.80 14.92 5.05
C PRO A 88 -8.21 13.56 5.43
N THR A 89 -7.34 13.56 6.44
CA THR A 89 -6.80 12.36 7.09
C THR A 89 -7.77 11.84 8.16
N LYS A 90 -7.91 10.52 8.28
CA LYS A 90 -8.75 9.89 9.31
C LYS A 90 -8.04 8.69 9.93
N GLU A 91 -8.16 8.55 11.25
CA GLU A 91 -7.74 7.38 12.02
C GLU A 91 -8.84 6.31 12.04
N ILE A 92 -8.46 5.04 11.90
CA ILE A 92 -9.38 3.88 11.84
C ILE A 92 -9.25 3.09 13.14
N SER A 93 -10.37 2.78 13.80
CA SER A 93 -10.41 2.25 15.16
C SER A 93 -10.22 0.74 15.32
N SER A 94 -10.37 -0.09 14.27
CA SER A 94 -10.12 -1.54 14.40
C SER A 94 -9.92 -2.25 13.05
N LEU A 95 -8.81 -2.99 12.91
CA LEU A 95 -8.51 -3.92 11.81
C LEU A 95 -9.20 -5.27 12.06
N ARG A 96 -9.81 -5.89 11.03
CA ARG A 96 -10.58 -7.14 11.17
C ARG A 96 -9.89 -8.41 10.67
N ALA A 97 -8.85 -8.32 9.84
CA ALA A 97 -7.82 -9.35 9.67
C ALA A 97 -6.63 -8.74 8.92
N HIS A 98 -5.42 -9.10 9.32
CA HIS A 98 -4.15 -8.61 8.79
C HIS A 98 -3.25 -9.81 8.48
N VAL A 99 -2.76 -9.89 7.25
CA VAL A 99 -1.81 -10.93 6.83
C VAL A 99 -0.53 -10.26 6.37
N ASN A 100 0.57 -10.58 7.04
CA ASN A 100 1.90 -10.17 6.63
C ASN A 100 2.46 -11.15 5.60
N LEU A 101 3.02 -10.59 4.53
CA LEU A 101 3.59 -11.30 3.41
C LEU A 101 4.98 -10.75 3.13
N ILE A 102 5.87 -11.64 2.71
CA ILE A 102 7.15 -11.28 2.11
C ILE A 102 7.24 -11.95 0.76
N GLY A 103 7.64 -11.17 -0.24
CA GLY A 103 7.69 -11.60 -1.64
C GLY A 103 9.10 -11.52 -2.16
N PHE A 104 9.55 -12.59 -2.82
CA PHE A 104 10.78 -12.65 -3.60
C PHE A 104 10.42 -12.77 -5.07
N ILE A 105 10.93 -11.89 -5.92
CA ILE A 105 10.65 -11.89 -7.36
C ILE A 105 11.96 -11.78 -8.11
N TRP A 106 12.13 -12.60 -9.14
CA TRP A 106 13.28 -12.58 -10.03
C TRP A 106 12.82 -12.82 -11.47
N TRP A 107 13.75 -12.80 -12.43
CA TRP A 107 13.42 -12.80 -13.86
C TRP A 107 12.45 -13.89 -14.32
N ASN A 108 12.57 -15.10 -13.78
CA ASN A 108 11.79 -16.27 -14.20
C ASN A 108 10.97 -16.90 -13.06
N GLY A 109 10.70 -16.16 -11.99
CA GLY A 109 9.92 -16.72 -10.88
C GLY A 109 9.63 -15.76 -9.75
N TYR A 110 8.82 -16.27 -8.82
CA TYR A 110 8.48 -15.57 -7.59
C TYR A 110 8.13 -16.57 -6.49
N VAL A 111 8.28 -16.15 -5.24
CA VAL A 111 7.80 -16.86 -4.05
C VAL A 111 7.20 -15.84 -3.10
N PHE A 112 6.01 -16.17 -2.57
CA PHE A 112 5.41 -15.42 -1.48
C PHE A 112 5.34 -16.31 -0.24
N ARG A 113 5.72 -15.76 0.91
CA ARG A 113 5.59 -16.41 2.19
C ARG A 113 4.79 -15.54 3.14
N ARG A 114 3.85 -16.17 3.84
CA ARG A 114 3.19 -15.57 4.98
C ARG A 114 4.10 -15.72 6.19
N PHE A 115 4.24 -14.65 6.97
CA PHE A 115 4.83 -14.72 8.30
C PHE A 115 3.83 -14.19 9.33
N ASN A 116 4.02 -14.61 10.58
CA ASN A 116 3.21 -14.13 11.70
C ASN A 116 4.11 -13.26 12.58
N ASN A 117 3.51 -12.28 13.26
CA ASN A 117 4.20 -11.32 14.12
C ASN A 117 5.19 -10.42 13.36
N TRP A 118 6.07 -9.74 14.11
CA TRP A 118 7.14 -8.91 13.57
C TRP A 118 8.24 -9.79 12.99
N LEU A 119 8.70 -9.43 11.80
CA LEU A 119 9.84 -10.06 11.15
C LEU A 119 11.11 -9.71 11.91
N ASN A 120 11.74 -10.70 12.54
CA ASN A 120 13.04 -10.57 13.17
C ASN A 120 14.12 -11.26 12.34
N THR A 121 15.39 -11.04 12.67
CA THR A 121 16.54 -11.56 11.91
C THR A 121 16.50 -13.08 11.71
N ASP A 122 16.08 -13.84 12.73
CA ASP A 122 16.08 -15.30 12.66
C ASP A 122 14.94 -15.83 11.77
N SER A 123 13.72 -15.33 11.98
CA SER A 123 12.56 -15.66 11.13
C SER A 123 12.77 -15.23 9.67
N TYR A 124 13.46 -14.10 9.44
CA TYR A 124 13.86 -13.67 8.11
C TYR A 124 14.81 -14.67 7.45
N ARG A 125 15.86 -15.08 8.16
CA ARG A 125 16.83 -16.07 7.64
C ARG A 125 16.18 -17.39 7.31
N GLU A 126 15.26 -17.88 8.14
CA GLU A 126 14.50 -19.10 7.87
C GLU A 126 13.70 -18.98 6.57
N ILE A 127 12.95 -17.88 6.41
CA ILE A 127 12.15 -17.61 5.22
C ILE A 127 13.03 -17.53 3.96
N VAL A 128 14.14 -16.80 4.01
CA VAL A 128 15.07 -16.64 2.88
C VAL A 128 15.70 -17.98 2.53
N ASN A 129 16.19 -18.72 3.52
CA ASN A 129 16.80 -20.03 3.30
C ASN A 129 15.80 -21.00 2.67
N GLU A 130 14.55 -21.02 3.12
CA GLU A 130 13.50 -21.85 2.54
C GLU A 130 13.17 -21.43 1.09
N ALA A 131 13.00 -20.12 0.85
CA ALA A 131 12.64 -19.58 -0.46
C ALA A 131 13.71 -19.83 -1.51
N LEU A 132 14.99 -19.72 -1.13
CA LEU A 132 16.13 -19.93 -2.00
C LEU A 132 16.51 -21.41 -2.14
N SER A 133 16.50 -22.20 -1.06
CA SER A 133 16.84 -23.63 -1.12
C SER A 133 15.84 -24.47 -1.91
N GLY A 134 14.54 -24.14 -1.86
CA GLY A 134 13.49 -24.85 -2.60
C GLY A 134 13.50 -24.63 -4.12
N ASN A 135 14.17 -23.58 -4.61
CA ASN A 135 14.15 -23.18 -6.03
C ASN A 135 15.54 -23.11 -6.70
N LEU A 136 16.64 -23.25 -5.96
CA LEU A 136 17.99 -23.32 -6.55
C LEU A 136 18.15 -24.49 -7.53
N SER A 137 17.40 -25.59 -7.34
CA SER A 137 17.34 -26.70 -8.31
C SER A 137 16.63 -26.35 -9.62
N LYS A 138 15.80 -25.29 -9.65
CA LYS A 138 15.14 -24.75 -10.85
C LYS A 138 15.86 -23.56 -11.48
N LEU A 139 16.76 -22.92 -10.74
CA LEU A 139 17.62 -21.83 -11.22
C LEU A 139 18.85 -22.33 -11.99
N ASN A 140 19.37 -23.51 -11.64
CA ASN A 140 20.53 -24.13 -12.30
C ASN A 140 20.17 -24.93 -13.59
N GLY A 141 19.00 -24.66 -14.17
CA GLY A 141 18.55 -25.27 -15.43
C GLY A 141 18.94 -24.50 -16.70
N PHE A 142 19.98 -23.67 -16.62
CA PHE A 142 20.61 -22.99 -17.75
C PHE A 142 22.09 -23.39 -17.85
#